data_AF-A0A929VDN5-F1
#
_entry.id   AF-A0A929VDN5-F1
#
_cell.length_a   1.000
_cell.length_b   1.000
_cell.length_c   1.000
_cell.angle_alpha   90.00
_cell.angle_beta   90.00
_cell.angle_gamma   90.00
#
_symmetry.space_group_name_H-M   'P 1'
#
loop_
_entity.id
_entity.type
_entity.pdbx_description
1 polymer ?
#
loop_
_entity_poly.entity_id
_entity_poly.type
_entity_poly.pdbx_seq_one_letter_code
_entity_poly.pdbx_strand_id
1 'polypeptide(L)'
;LFETFLEMDEAEGGVEILPDALGDQFAYLAGKDFGEINRAAFAATLRAHAKRMPVAVLKLPKLDAEGFGELFYFFAFSCVLSCKMMGVNPFDQPGVEAYKERMFAALGKGR
;
A
#
# COMPACT_ATOMS: atom_id res chain seq x y z
N LEU A 1 9.69 11.58 -7.18
CA LEU A 1 8.71 10.99 -6.24
C LEU A 1 7.52 10.51 -7.06
N PHE A 2 6.99 9.32 -6.79
CA PHE A 2 5.82 8.73 -7.48
C PHE A 2 4.94 8.01 -6.46
N GLU A 3 3.73 7.64 -6.85
CA GLU A 3 2.79 6.88 -6.01
C GLU A 3 2.33 5.59 -6.69
N THR A 4 1.98 4.59 -5.90
CA THR A 4 1.34 3.36 -6.38
C THR A 4 0.18 3.04 -5.45
N PHE A 5 -1.04 3.21 -5.94
CA PHE A 5 -2.24 2.83 -5.20
C PHE A 5 -2.50 1.34 -5.38
N LEU A 6 -2.94 0.71 -4.30
CA LEU A 6 -3.55 -0.62 -4.33
C LEU A 6 -5.05 -0.41 -4.11
N GLU A 7 -5.87 -0.82 -5.07
CA GLU A 7 -7.32 -0.66 -5.01
C GLU A 7 -8.02 -2.01 -5.19
N MET A 8 -9.13 -2.17 -4.49
CA MET A 8 -9.96 -3.36 -4.49
C MET A 8 -11.32 -2.99 -5.08
N ASP A 9 -11.84 -3.81 -5.99
CA ASP A 9 -13.17 -3.58 -6.58
C ASP A 9 -14.29 -3.85 -5.54
N GLU A 10 -14.17 -4.93 -4.77
CA GLU A 10 -15.09 -5.29 -3.68
C GLU A 10 -14.55 -4.82 -2.32
N ALA A 11 -15.29 -3.93 -1.67
CA ALA A 11 -15.12 -3.65 -0.25
C ALA A 11 -16.04 -4.60 0.54
N GLU A 12 -15.47 -5.58 1.24
CA GLU A 12 -16.23 -6.43 2.14
C GLU A 12 -16.72 -5.63 3.35
N GLY A 13 -18.00 -5.80 3.74
CA GLY A 13 -18.53 -5.27 5.00
C GLY A 13 -18.81 -3.77 5.02
N GLY A 14 -19.62 -3.30 4.06
CA GLY A 14 -20.09 -1.92 4.02
C GLY A 14 -20.78 -1.48 5.31
N VAL A 15 -20.40 -0.30 5.81
CA VAL A 15 -21.04 0.36 6.95
C VAL A 15 -21.72 1.61 6.40
N GLU A 16 -23.03 1.69 6.60
CA GLU A 16 -23.82 2.85 6.22
C GLU A 16 -23.68 3.94 7.28
N ILE A 17 -23.51 5.19 6.83
CA ILE A 17 -23.57 6.36 7.71
C ILE A 17 -25.02 6.59 8.10
N LEU A 18 -25.32 6.36 9.39
CA LEU A 18 -26.62 6.69 9.94
C LEU A 18 -26.76 8.22 10.10
N PRO A 19 -27.96 8.77 9.93
CA PRO A 19 -28.23 10.17 10.26
C PRO A 19 -27.96 10.46 11.74
N ASP A 20 -27.37 11.61 12.04
CA ASP A 20 -27.19 12.12 13.41
C ASP A 20 -27.59 13.60 13.55
N ALA A 21 -27.55 14.10 14.79
CA ALA A 21 -27.84 15.50 15.13
C ALA A 21 -26.64 16.21 15.78
N LEU A 22 -25.41 15.74 15.53
CA LEU A 22 -24.19 16.23 16.18
C LEU A 22 -23.75 17.62 15.65
N GLY A 23 -24.25 18.04 14.48
CA GLY A 23 -23.93 19.34 13.89
C GLY A 23 -22.50 19.44 13.34
N ASP A 24 -21.88 18.31 13.03
CA ASP A 24 -20.50 18.17 12.56
C ASP A 24 -20.30 18.41 11.04
N GLN A 25 -21.37 18.82 10.34
CA GLN A 25 -21.43 19.04 8.90
C GLN A 25 -21.34 17.77 8.04
N PHE A 26 -21.47 16.57 8.61
CA PHE A 26 -21.46 15.31 7.86
C PHE A 26 -22.85 14.80 7.46
N ALA A 27 -23.91 15.57 7.69
CA ALA A 27 -25.28 15.20 7.31
C ALA A 27 -25.45 14.83 5.82
N TYR A 28 -24.61 15.36 4.92
CA TYR A 28 -24.63 15.02 3.49
C TYR A 28 -24.09 13.60 3.16
N LEU A 29 -23.42 12.97 4.13
CA LEU A 29 -22.94 11.60 4.05
C LEU A 29 -23.98 10.58 4.54
N ALA A 30 -25.06 11.02 5.18
CA ALA A 30 -26.11 10.13 5.66
C ALA A 30 -26.68 9.27 4.53
N GLY A 31 -26.83 7.98 4.77
CA GLY A 31 -27.28 6.98 3.79
C GLY A 31 -26.23 6.54 2.77
N LYS A 32 -24.99 7.04 2.87
CA LYS A 32 -23.87 6.56 2.05
C LYS A 32 -23.16 5.41 2.75
N ASP A 33 -22.70 4.47 1.94
CA ASP A 33 -21.79 3.42 2.40
C ASP A 33 -20.34 3.94 2.48
N PHE A 34 -19.60 3.53 3.51
CA PHE A 34 -18.19 3.90 3.67
C PHE A 34 -17.32 3.51 2.46
N GLY A 35 -17.64 2.42 1.77
CA GLY A 35 -16.98 2.03 0.52
C GLY A 35 -17.18 3.05 -0.60
N GLU A 36 -18.36 3.65 -0.71
CA GLU A 36 -18.63 4.73 -1.66
C GLU A 36 -17.83 5.99 -1.33
N ILE A 37 -17.79 6.36 -0.05
CA ILE A 37 -17.02 7.51 0.44
C ILE A 37 -15.53 7.31 0.17
N ASN A 38 -15.01 6.12 0.46
CA ASN A 38 -13.61 5.77 0.21
C ASN A 38 -13.27 5.79 -1.30
N ARG A 39 -14.14 5.26 -2.17
CA ARG A 39 -13.95 5.33 -3.63
C ARG A 39 -13.94 6.78 -4.14
N ALA A 40 -14.79 7.64 -3.60
CA ALA A 40 -14.79 9.06 -3.93
C ALA A 40 -13.47 9.74 -3.49
N ALA A 41 -12.99 9.43 -2.28
CA ALA A 41 -11.72 9.94 -1.76
C ALA A 41 -10.52 9.47 -2.60
N PHE A 42 -10.49 8.18 -2.97
CA PHE A 42 -9.48 7.61 -3.85
C PHE A 42 -9.46 8.32 -5.21
N ALA A 43 -10.61 8.42 -5.89
CA ALA A 43 -10.70 9.04 -7.21
C ALA A 43 -10.29 10.53 -7.19
N ALA A 44 -10.70 11.27 -6.16
CA ALA A 44 -10.32 12.66 -5.99
C ALA A 44 -8.80 12.81 -5.78
N THR A 45 -8.22 11.98 -4.93
CA THR A 45 -6.78 11.99 -4.61
C THR A 45 -5.94 11.60 -5.82
N LEU A 46 -6.29 10.50 -6.49
CA LEU A 46 -5.65 10.06 -7.73
C LEU A 46 -5.62 11.18 -8.77
N ARG A 47 -6.76 11.85 -9.00
CA ARG A 47 -6.85 12.96 -9.97
C ARG A 47 -6.01 14.17 -9.55
N ALA A 48 -5.94 14.48 -8.26
CA ALA A 48 -5.17 15.60 -7.75
C ALA A 48 -3.66 15.34 -7.89
N HIS A 49 -3.20 14.14 -7.53
CA HIS A 49 -1.78 13.78 -7.50
C HIS A 49 -1.22 13.47 -8.89
N ALA A 50 -1.99 12.82 -9.75
CA ALA A 50 -1.57 12.51 -11.13
C ALA A 50 -1.26 13.77 -11.97
N LYS A 51 -1.72 14.95 -11.56
CA LYS A 51 -1.33 16.23 -12.19
C LYS A 51 0.08 16.70 -11.83
N ARG A 52 0.68 16.13 -10.78
CA ARG A 52 1.95 16.58 -10.20
C ARG A 52 3.05 15.52 -10.21
N MET A 53 2.68 14.24 -10.19
CA MET A 53 3.62 13.14 -10.15
C MET A 53 3.08 11.89 -10.85
N PRO A 54 3.94 10.96 -11.28
CA PRO A 54 3.49 9.67 -11.79
C PRO A 54 2.74 8.91 -10.71
N VAL A 55 1.59 8.35 -11.08
CA VAL A 55 0.77 7.50 -10.22
C VAL A 55 0.42 6.22 -10.97
N ALA A 56 0.71 5.08 -10.35
CA ALA A 56 0.26 3.76 -10.82
C ALA A 56 -0.90 3.27 -9.93
N VAL A 57 -1.78 2.44 -10.49
CA VAL A 57 -2.86 1.79 -9.75
C VAL A 57 -2.79 0.30 -10.03
N LEU A 58 -2.64 -0.50 -8.96
CA LEU A 58 -2.80 -1.94 -8.97
C LEU A 58 -4.20 -2.25 -8.46
N LYS A 59 -5.01 -2.89 -9.30
CA LYS A 59 -6.39 -3.25 -9.00
C LYS A 59 -6.49 -4.75 -8.77
N LEU A 60 -7.20 -5.16 -7.73
CA LEU A 60 -7.61 -6.55 -7.51
C LEU A 60 -9.11 -6.63 -7.28
N PRO A 61 -9.77 -7.74 -7.68
CA PRO A 61 -11.20 -7.89 -7.47
C PRO A 61 -11.56 -7.94 -5.97
N LYS A 62 -10.78 -8.67 -5.18
CA LYS A 62 -10.97 -8.87 -3.74
C LYS A 62 -9.65 -9.23 -3.06
N LEU A 63 -9.57 -9.01 -1.75
CA LEU A 63 -8.42 -9.40 -0.94
C LEU A 63 -8.70 -10.71 -0.19
N ASP A 64 -8.67 -11.80 -0.93
CA ASP A 64 -8.73 -13.15 -0.37
C ASP A 64 -7.37 -13.88 -0.55
N ALA A 65 -7.34 -15.19 -0.26
CA ALA A 65 -6.12 -15.96 -0.38
C ALA A 65 -5.57 -16.00 -1.82
N GLU A 66 -6.44 -16.00 -2.83
CA GLU A 66 -6.05 -15.99 -4.23
C GLU A 66 -5.50 -14.62 -4.62
N GLY A 67 -6.23 -13.54 -4.35
CA GLY A 67 -5.78 -12.17 -4.63
C GLY A 67 -4.49 -11.81 -3.89
N PHE A 68 -4.32 -12.29 -2.65
CA PHE A 68 -3.06 -12.14 -1.92
C PHE A 68 -1.92 -12.90 -2.61
N GLY A 69 -2.15 -14.13 -3.06
CA GLY A 69 -1.15 -14.92 -3.78
C GLY A 69 -0.68 -14.25 -5.06
N GLU A 70 -1.63 -13.71 -5.85
CA GLU A 70 -1.33 -12.93 -7.06
C GLU A 70 -0.49 -11.70 -6.73
N LEU A 71 -0.89 -10.92 -5.73
CA LEU A 71 -0.19 -9.70 -5.34
C LEU A 71 1.22 -9.99 -4.81
N PHE A 72 1.36 -11.05 -4.00
CA PHE A 72 2.64 -11.48 -3.47
C PHE A 72 3.60 -11.86 -4.59
N TYR A 73 3.15 -12.70 -5.53
CA TYR A 73 4.00 -13.12 -6.65
C TYR A 73 4.32 -11.94 -7.58
N PHE A 74 3.34 -11.07 -7.85
CA PHE A 74 3.54 -9.86 -8.64
C PHE A 74 4.66 -8.99 -8.06
N PHE A 75 4.64 -8.70 -6.76
CA PHE A 75 5.67 -7.88 -6.13
C PHE A 75 7.03 -8.58 -6.05
N ALA A 76 7.06 -9.89 -5.73
CA ALA A 76 8.29 -10.66 -5.69
C ALA A 76 8.99 -10.66 -7.07
N PHE A 77 8.23 -10.94 -8.14
CA PHE A 77 8.74 -10.93 -9.50
C PHE A 77 9.16 -9.51 -9.94
N SER A 78 8.34 -8.50 -9.66
CA SER A 78 8.64 -7.10 -9.99
C SER A 78 9.91 -6.62 -9.29
N CYS A 79 10.15 -7.03 -8.05
CA CYS A 79 11.37 -6.74 -7.32
C CYS A 79 12.59 -7.34 -8.02
N VAL A 80 12.55 -8.63 -8.35
CA VAL A 80 13.65 -9.30 -9.08
C VAL A 80 13.92 -8.63 -10.43
N LEU A 81 12.86 -8.32 -11.19
CA LEU A 81 12.99 -7.64 -12.47
C LEU A 81 13.62 -6.25 -12.31
N SER A 82 13.15 -5.47 -11.34
CA SER A 82 13.69 -4.14 -11.02
C SER A 82 15.16 -4.19 -10.64
N CYS A 83 15.57 -5.11 -9.76
CA CYS A 83 16.96 -5.33 -9.39
C CYS A 83 17.83 -5.69 -10.60
N LYS A 84 17.35 -6.60 -11.46
CA LYS A 84 18.04 -6.96 -12.71
C LYS A 84 18.23 -5.75 -13.63
N MET A 85 17.20 -4.91 -13.78
CA MET A 85 17.28 -3.68 -14.57
C MET A 85 18.27 -2.67 -13.98
N MET A 86 18.40 -2.62 -12.65
CA MET A 86 19.38 -1.77 -11.95
C MET A 86 20.79 -2.37 -11.86
N GLY A 87 20.99 -3.62 -12.29
CA GLY A 87 22.28 -4.30 -12.20
C GLY A 87 22.70 -4.68 -10.78
N VAL A 88 21.74 -4.85 -9.86
CA VAL A 88 22.00 -5.27 -8.46
C VAL A 88 21.51 -6.69 -8.22
N ASN A 89 22.10 -7.39 -7.23
CA ASN A 89 21.67 -8.73 -6.86
C ASN A 89 20.38 -8.66 -6.00
N PRO A 90 19.24 -9.22 -6.45
CA PRO A 90 18.01 -9.22 -5.66
C PRO A 90 18.02 -10.21 -4.48
N PHE A 91 19.05 -11.06 -4.37
CA PHE A 91 19.05 -12.21 -3.45
C PHE A 91 20.14 -12.11 -2.36
N ASP A 92 20.76 -10.95 -2.18
CA ASP A 92 21.71 -10.71 -1.09
C ASP A 92 21.36 -9.47 -0.26
N GLN A 93 22.06 -9.33 0.87
CA GLN A 93 21.85 -8.24 1.83
C GLN A 93 23.14 -7.86 2.59
N PRO A 94 24.29 -7.65 1.93
CA PRO A 94 25.58 -7.50 2.61
C PRO A 94 25.63 -6.34 3.62
N GLY A 95 24.84 -5.29 3.41
CA GLY A 95 24.78 -4.12 4.30
C GLY A 95 24.28 -4.42 5.72
N VAL A 96 23.57 -5.54 5.95
CA VAL A 96 23.02 -5.87 7.28
C VAL A 96 24.11 -6.33 8.24
N GLU A 97 25.20 -6.88 7.75
CA GLU A 97 26.28 -7.38 8.61
C GLU A 97 27.03 -6.22 9.27
N ALA A 98 27.15 -5.08 8.58
CA ALA A 98 27.88 -3.92 9.07
C ALA A 98 27.30 -3.30 10.36
N TYR A 99 25.98 -3.39 10.60
CA TYR A 99 25.41 -2.93 11.87
C TYR A 99 25.48 -4.03 12.94
N LYS A 100 25.35 -5.31 12.55
CA LYS A 100 25.45 -6.44 13.48
C LYS A 100 26.83 -6.52 14.11
N GLU A 101 27.89 -6.36 13.32
CA GLU A 101 29.27 -6.35 13.82
C GLU A 101 29.50 -5.23 14.85
N ARG A 102 29.02 -4.02 14.55
CA ARG A 102 29.12 -2.88 15.47
C ARG A 102 28.35 -3.12 16.77
N MET A 103 27.15 -3.69 16.66
CA MET A 103 26.33 -4.05 17.80
C MET A 103 27.01 -5.14 18.66
N PHE A 104 27.57 -6.19 18.04
CA PHE A 104 28.25 -7.27 18.75
C PHE A 104 29.50 -6.76 19.49
N ALA A 105 30.29 -5.89 18.85
CA ALA A 105 31.43 -5.25 19.49
C ALA A 105 31.00 -4.38 20.69
N ALA A 106 29.94 -3.58 20.54
CA ALA A 106 29.41 -2.74 21.62
C ALA A 106 28.86 -3.55 22.81
N LEU A 107 28.36 -4.75 22.56
CA LEU A 107 27.81 -5.65 23.57
C LEU A 107 28.84 -6.65 24.13
N GLY A 108 30.10 -6.56 23.72
CA GLY A 108 31.18 -7.41 24.24
C GLY A 108 31.10 -8.87 23.78
N LYS A 109 30.40 -9.17 22.68
CA LYS A 109 30.37 -10.52 22.11
C LYS A 109 31.73 -10.82 21.46
N GLY A 110 32.49 -11.74 22.05
CA GLY A 110 33.74 -12.24 21.48
C GLY A 110 33.55 -12.92 20.12
N ARG A 111 34.60 -12.91 19.29
CA ARG A 111 34.63 -13.57 17.97
C ARG A 111 34.45 -15.08 18.09
#